data_AF-A0AAP3CTD6-F1
#
_entry.id   AF-A0AAP3CTD6-F1
#
_cell.length_a   1.000
_cell.length_b   1.000
_cell.length_c   1.000
_cell.angle_alpha   90.00
_cell.angle_beta   90.00
_cell.angle_gamma   90.00
#
_symmetry.space_group_name_H-M   'P 1'
#
loop_
_entity.id
_entity.type
_entity.pdbx_description
1 polymer ?
#
loop_
_entity_poly.entity_id
_entity_poly.type
_entity_poly.pdbx_seq_one_letter_code
_entity_poly.pdbx_strand_id
1 'polypeptide(L)'
;MKKKQVSHAIIVSVVLSFVIAVFHTIHASELTPLAQIAQGMERQNVSIDKWTLHAKQNMSLNEKEFYKKVQRLKSEYRQYKWALAQEDSIVKAIGTYTDKKNHTSFKLQLVTTLKKHNPTSYLLYEQMSLETPISWNDTYEQFERQALGIFQEKVVIFTCLNGHLDDNMNIVLQKKANQLLNEFQARSVEHVVEPSFVSISAYTDEWKESIMTSKHKMNLQIALRSAGMGGKHIVTVGTPIVTTEY
;
A
#
# COMPACT_ATOMS: atom_id res chain seq x y z
N MET A 1 -18.84 -45.16 36.73
CA MET A 1 -18.68 -44.67 35.34
C MET A 1 -18.76 -43.15 35.19
N LYS A 2 -19.71 -42.44 35.83
CA LYS A 2 -19.90 -40.98 35.67
C LYS A 2 -18.66 -40.11 36.01
N LYS A 3 -17.90 -40.40 37.08
CA LYS A 3 -16.70 -39.62 37.47
C LYS A 3 -15.58 -39.63 36.42
N LYS A 4 -15.34 -40.77 35.74
CA LYS A 4 -14.33 -40.85 34.68
C LYS A 4 -14.73 -40.02 33.45
N GLN A 5 -16.01 -40.04 33.07
CA GLN A 5 -16.53 -39.24 31.95
C GLN A 5 -16.44 -37.73 32.21
N VAL A 6 -16.75 -37.28 33.44
CA VAL A 6 -16.60 -35.87 33.84
C VAL A 6 -15.12 -35.46 33.80
N SER A 7 -14.20 -36.32 34.26
CA SER A 7 -12.76 -36.04 34.19
C SER A 7 -12.24 -35.94 32.75
N HIS A 8 -12.72 -36.78 31.83
CA HIS A 8 -12.33 -36.68 30.41
C HIS A 8 -12.87 -35.41 29.76
N ALA A 9 -14.11 -35.02 30.09
CA ALA A 9 -14.72 -33.79 29.56
C ALA A 9 -13.96 -32.53 30.00
N ILE A 10 -13.48 -32.48 31.25
CA ILE A 10 -12.68 -31.35 31.76
C ILE A 10 -11.33 -31.28 31.02
N ILE A 11 -10.66 -32.42 30.83
CA ILE A 11 -9.37 -32.47 30.11
C ILE A 11 -9.54 -31.98 28.66
N VAL A 12 -10.58 -32.42 27.95
CA VAL A 12 -10.85 -31.97 26.58
C VAL A 12 -11.13 -30.47 26.52
N SER A 13 -11.90 -29.92 27.47
CA SER A 13 -12.19 -28.48 27.54
C SER A 13 -10.92 -27.65 27.77
N VAL A 14 -10.03 -28.10 28.67
CA VAL A 14 -8.76 -27.42 28.94
C VAL A 14 -7.84 -27.47 27.72
N VAL A 15 -7.75 -28.61 27.05
CA VAL A 15 -6.95 -28.74 25.81
C VAL A 15 -7.51 -27.86 24.70
N LEU A 16 -8.83 -27.82 24.52
CA LEU A 16 -9.47 -26.97 23.51
C LEU A 16 -9.23 -25.48 23.81
N SER A 17 -9.35 -25.08 25.08
CA SER A 17 -9.07 -23.70 25.52
C SER A 17 -7.61 -23.33 25.28
N PHE A 18 -6.69 -24.27 25.53
CA PHE A 18 -5.26 -24.08 25.29
C PHE A 18 -4.95 -24.00 23.80
N VAL A 19 -5.57 -24.82 22.96
CA VAL A 19 -5.46 -24.74 21.49
C VAL A 19 -5.99 -23.40 21.00
N ILE A 20 -7.14 -22.93 21.48
CA ILE A 20 -7.69 -21.61 21.13
C ILE A 20 -6.74 -20.48 21.57
N ALA A 21 -6.18 -20.56 22.78
CA ALA A 21 -5.20 -19.59 23.27
C ALA A 21 -3.92 -19.59 22.42
N VAL A 22 -3.41 -20.77 22.06
CA VAL A 22 -2.25 -20.95 21.18
C VAL A 22 -2.53 -20.39 19.79
N PHE A 23 -3.70 -20.68 19.21
CA PHE A 23 -4.12 -20.10 17.92
C PHE A 23 -4.24 -18.57 18.00
N HIS A 24 -4.76 -18.01 19.09
CA HIS A 24 -4.79 -16.57 19.32
C HIS A 24 -3.38 -15.97 19.47
N THR A 25 -2.44 -16.66 20.12
CA THR A 25 -1.05 -16.18 20.27
C THR A 25 -0.20 -16.37 19.03
N ILE A 26 -0.49 -17.37 18.18
CA ILE A 26 0.17 -17.57 16.88
C ILE A 26 -0.31 -16.51 15.87
N HIS A 27 -1.51 -15.96 16.05
CA HIS A 27 -1.94 -14.72 15.41
C HIS A 27 -1.40 -13.47 16.13
N ALA A 28 -0.15 -13.52 16.61
CA ALA A 28 0.63 -12.30 16.75
C ALA A 28 0.70 -11.69 15.35
N SER A 29 -0.15 -10.68 15.10
CA SER A 29 -0.29 -9.99 13.81
C SER A 29 1.10 -9.67 13.26
N GLU A 30 1.53 -10.42 12.25
CA GLU A 30 2.70 -10.04 11.47
C GLU A 30 2.45 -8.61 10.99
N LEU A 31 3.41 -7.72 11.22
CA LEU A 31 3.26 -6.32 10.82
C LEU A 31 2.99 -6.26 9.32
N THR A 32 1.95 -5.53 8.94
CA THR A 32 1.63 -5.27 7.54
C THR A 32 2.77 -4.49 6.87
N PRO A 33 2.92 -4.56 5.53
CA PRO A 33 3.96 -3.80 4.83
C PRO A 33 3.92 -2.30 5.13
N LEU A 34 2.72 -1.72 5.31
CA LEU A 34 2.55 -0.33 5.75
C LEU A 34 3.16 -0.08 7.13
N ALA A 35 2.89 -0.95 8.10
CA ALA A 35 3.44 -0.82 9.45
C ALA A 35 4.95 -1.05 9.48
N GLN A 36 5.46 -2.03 8.73
CA GLN A 36 6.90 -2.29 8.63
C GLN A 36 7.65 -1.11 8.02
N ILE A 37 7.13 -0.52 6.93
CA ILE A 37 7.74 0.67 6.31
C ILE A 37 7.70 1.86 7.28
N ALA A 38 6.55 2.13 7.91
CA ALA A 38 6.42 3.25 8.84
C ALA A 38 7.41 3.14 10.00
N GLN A 39 7.44 2.00 10.68
CA GLN A 39 8.35 1.78 11.80
C GLN A 39 9.83 1.82 11.38
N GLY A 40 10.17 1.28 10.20
CA GLY A 40 11.54 1.34 9.68
C GLY A 40 11.98 2.77 9.36
N MET A 41 11.10 3.58 8.77
CA MET A 41 11.35 5.01 8.53
C MET A 41 11.57 5.77 9.84
N GLU A 42 10.70 5.57 10.83
CA GLU A 42 10.80 6.21 12.15
C GLU A 42 12.09 5.84 12.89
N ARG A 43 12.48 4.56 12.91
CA ARG A 43 13.77 4.11 13.50
C ARG A 43 14.99 4.72 12.82
N GLN A 44 14.85 5.09 11.55
CA GLN A 44 15.88 5.79 10.79
C GLN A 44 15.73 7.32 10.86
N ASN A 45 14.98 7.85 11.84
CA ASN A 45 14.73 9.27 12.08
C ASN A 45 14.14 9.99 10.86
N VAL A 46 13.24 9.33 10.13
CA VAL A 46 12.46 9.94 9.05
C VAL A 46 11.07 10.27 9.60
N SER A 47 10.71 11.54 9.60
CA SER A 47 9.37 12.00 9.96
C SER A 47 8.42 11.75 8.79
N ILE A 48 7.35 10.98 9.00
CA ILE A 48 6.38 10.63 7.96
C ILE A 48 5.42 11.80 7.73
N ASP A 49 5.30 12.23 6.47
CA ASP A 49 4.43 13.33 6.04
C ASP A 49 3.16 12.86 5.33
N LYS A 50 3.24 11.72 4.65
CA LYS A 50 2.13 11.18 3.85
C LYS A 50 2.27 9.67 3.71
N TRP A 51 1.14 8.97 3.78
CA TRP A 51 1.04 7.59 3.36
C TRP A 51 -0.07 7.41 2.33
N THR A 52 0.13 6.46 1.42
CA THR A 52 -0.82 6.09 0.39
C THR A 52 -0.85 4.57 0.22
N LEU A 53 -2.04 4.01 0.14
CA LEU A 53 -2.31 2.66 -0.31
C LEU A 53 -3.10 2.74 -1.62
N HIS A 54 -2.75 1.93 -2.61
CA HIS A 54 -3.60 1.78 -3.79
C HIS A 54 -3.48 0.39 -4.39
N ALA A 55 -4.50 0.02 -5.16
CA ALA A 55 -4.51 -1.19 -5.95
C ALA A 55 -5.17 -0.92 -7.30
N LYS A 56 -4.74 -1.67 -8.31
CA LYS A 56 -5.16 -1.49 -9.70
C LYS A 56 -5.50 -2.83 -10.33
N GLN A 57 -6.65 -2.90 -10.99
CA GLN A 57 -7.09 -4.03 -11.79
C GLN A 57 -7.22 -3.60 -13.25
N ASN A 58 -6.47 -4.27 -14.14
CA ASN A 58 -6.60 -4.08 -15.57
C ASN A 58 -7.85 -4.82 -16.09
N MET A 59 -8.51 -4.25 -17.10
CA MET A 59 -9.67 -4.83 -17.75
C MET A 59 -9.79 -4.35 -19.19
N SER A 60 -10.73 -4.91 -19.93
CA SER A 60 -11.06 -4.48 -21.29
C SER A 60 -12.55 -4.16 -21.33
N LEU A 61 -12.89 -2.88 -21.27
CA LEU A 61 -14.27 -2.39 -21.33
C LEU A 61 -14.48 -1.61 -22.62
N ASN A 62 -15.50 -1.99 -23.38
CA ASN A 62 -16.05 -1.08 -24.37
C ASN A 62 -16.79 0.09 -23.69
N GLU A 63 -17.18 1.09 -24.48
CA GLU A 63 -17.83 2.30 -23.97
C GLU A 63 -19.13 2.00 -23.19
N LYS A 64 -19.98 1.09 -23.70
CA LYS A 64 -21.22 0.70 -23.03
C LYS A 64 -20.96 0.02 -21.68
N GLU A 65 -19.98 -0.88 -21.63
CA GLU A 65 -19.57 -1.57 -20.42
C GLU A 65 -18.96 -0.61 -19.40
N PHE A 66 -18.17 0.37 -19.86
CA PHE A 66 -17.63 1.44 -19.03
C PHE A 66 -18.75 2.17 -18.31
N TYR A 67 -19.72 2.73 -19.03
CA TYR A 67 -20.82 3.47 -18.40
C TYR A 67 -21.67 2.59 -17.49
N LYS A 68 -21.92 1.32 -17.86
CA LYS A 68 -22.60 0.36 -16.98
C LYS A 68 -21.84 0.14 -15.67
N LYS A 69 -20.52 -0.02 -15.72
CA LYS A 69 -19.69 -0.19 -14.52
C LYS A 69 -19.62 1.10 -13.69
N VAL A 70 -19.55 2.28 -14.31
CA VAL A 70 -19.66 3.57 -13.61
C VAL A 70 -20.98 3.67 -12.84
N GLN A 71 -22.11 3.32 -13.45
CA GLN A 71 -23.41 3.37 -12.77
C GLN A 71 -23.46 2.41 -11.58
N ARG A 72 -22.92 1.20 -11.73
CA ARG A 72 -22.80 0.23 -10.63
C ARG A 72 -21.96 0.80 -9.48
N LEU A 73 -20.78 1.34 -9.77
CA LEU A 73 -19.90 1.95 -8.78
C LEU A 73 -20.56 3.13 -8.05
N LYS A 74 -21.28 3.99 -8.77
CA LYS A 74 -22.06 5.09 -8.17
C LYS A 74 -23.14 4.58 -7.21
N SER A 75 -23.79 3.47 -7.56
CA SER A 75 -24.87 2.89 -6.75
C SER A 75 -24.39 2.18 -5.49
N GLU A 76 -23.25 1.49 -5.58
CA GLU A 76 -22.62 0.73 -4.49
C GLU A 76 -21.85 1.66 -3.55
N TYR A 77 -21.15 2.68 -4.08
CA TYR A 77 -20.28 3.58 -3.33
C TYR A 77 -20.83 5.02 -3.32
N ARG A 78 -21.99 5.19 -2.68
CA ARG A 78 -22.77 6.45 -2.67
C ARG A 78 -22.07 7.62 -1.96
N GLN A 79 -21.08 7.33 -1.12
CA GLN A 79 -20.30 8.35 -0.41
C GLN A 79 -19.34 9.14 -1.32
N TYR A 80 -19.02 8.62 -2.50
CA TYR A 80 -18.11 9.29 -3.43
C TYR A 80 -18.83 10.36 -4.23
N LYS A 81 -18.16 11.51 -4.39
CA LYS A 81 -18.53 12.53 -5.37
C LYS A 81 -17.86 12.19 -6.68
N TRP A 82 -18.63 12.09 -7.75
CA TRP A 82 -18.16 11.60 -9.04
C TRP A 82 -18.02 12.73 -10.06
N ALA A 83 -16.87 12.77 -10.73
CA ALA A 83 -16.64 13.53 -11.94
C ALA A 83 -16.43 12.59 -13.13
N LEU A 84 -16.94 12.96 -14.30
CA LEU A 84 -16.63 12.33 -15.57
C LEU A 84 -15.78 13.30 -16.38
N ALA A 85 -14.66 12.82 -16.91
CA ALA A 85 -13.78 13.57 -17.79
C ALA A 85 -13.53 12.75 -19.05
N GLN A 86 -13.45 13.44 -20.18
CA GLN A 86 -13.06 12.86 -21.45
C GLN A 86 -11.98 13.75 -22.06
N GLU A 87 -10.85 13.12 -22.37
CA GLU A 87 -9.68 13.75 -22.98
C GLU A 87 -9.28 12.87 -24.15
N ASP A 88 -9.34 13.42 -25.37
CA ASP A 88 -9.09 12.70 -26.62
C ASP A 88 -9.90 11.39 -26.71
N SER A 89 -9.20 10.26 -26.85
CA SER A 89 -9.75 8.91 -26.88
C SER A 89 -9.74 8.24 -25.50
N ILE A 90 -9.77 8.99 -24.39
CA ILE A 90 -9.74 8.44 -23.03
C ILE A 90 -10.93 8.99 -22.24
N VAL A 91 -11.70 8.11 -21.60
CA VAL A 91 -12.77 8.49 -20.67
C VAL A 91 -12.38 8.03 -19.27
N LYS A 92 -12.58 8.93 -18.30
CA LYS A 92 -12.25 8.74 -16.89
C LYS A 92 -13.49 9.03 -16.04
N ALA A 93 -13.83 8.13 -15.14
CA ALA A 93 -14.79 8.37 -14.06
C ALA A 93 -14.02 8.38 -12.74
N ILE A 94 -14.05 9.49 -12.02
CA ILE A 94 -13.28 9.69 -10.79
C ILE A 94 -14.26 9.96 -9.65
N GLY A 95 -14.35 9.03 -8.72
CA GLY A 95 -15.03 9.19 -7.44
C GLY A 95 -14.03 9.61 -6.38
N THR A 96 -14.32 10.68 -5.64
CA THR A 96 -13.54 11.10 -4.46
C THR A 96 -14.39 11.16 -3.20
N TYR A 97 -13.85 10.68 -2.08
CA TYR A 97 -14.47 10.73 -0.76
C TYR A 97 -13.42 11.07 0.29
N THR A 98 -13.76 11.92 1.27
CA THR A 98 -12.89 12.21 2.40
C THR A 98 -13.63 11.88 3.68
N ASP A 99 -13.06 10.96 4.45
CA ASP A 99 -13.47 10.68 5.82
C ASP A 99 -12.84 11.73 6.74
N LYS A 100 -13.65 12.74 7.10
CA LYS A 100 -13.22 13.84 7.96
C LYS A 100 -12.86 13.38 9.37
N LYS A 101 -13.43 12.28 9.86
CA LYS A 101 -13.18 11.79 11.23
C LYS A 101 -11.78 11.18 11.32
N ASN A 102 -11.40 10.44 10.28
CA ASN A 102 -10.12 9.73 10.22
C ASN A 102 -9.08 10.47 9.36
N HIS A 103 -9.36 11.71 8.97
CA HIS A 103 -8.47 12.56 8.15
C HIS A 103 -7.95 11.88 6.87
N THR A 104 -8.74 10.95 6.32
CA THR A 104 -8.32 10.06 5.24
C THR A 104 -9.11 10.36 3.98
N SER A 105 -8.43 10.41 2.84
CA SER A 105 -9.05 10.59 1.52
C SER A 105 -8.98 9.32 0.69
N PHE A 106 -10.02 9.10 -0.09
CA PHE A 106 -10.22 7.92 -0.93
C PHE A 106 -10.53 8.37 -2.36
N LYS A 107 -9.97 7.62 -3.32
CA LYS A 107 -10.20 7.82 -4.75
C LYS A 107 -10.51 6.48 -5.40
N LEU A 108 -11.59 6.45 -6.17
CA LEU A 108 -11.97 5.31 -6.99
C LEU A 108 -12.07 5.79 -8.44
N GLN A 109 -11.22 5.27 -9.31
CA GLN A 109 -11.06 5.77 -10.67
C GLN A 109 -11.19 4.64 -11.69
N LEU A 110 -12.14 4.76 -12.62
CA LEU A 110 -12.28 3.88 -13.77
C LEU A 110 -11.84 4.63 -15.03
N VAL A 111 -10.93 4.04 -15.80
CA VAL A 111 -10.42 4.63 -17.05
C VAL A 111 -10.60 3.64 -18.18
N THR A 112 -10.98 4.12 -19.36
CA THR A 112 -10.97 3.34 -20.60
C THR A 112 -10.47 4.16 -21.77
N THR A 113 -9.76 3.52 -22.70
CA THR A 113 -9.48 4.09 -24.02
C THR A 113 -10.61 3.78 -25.00
N LEU A 114 -11.18 4.78 -25.65
CA LEU A 114 -12.22 4.69 -26.70
C LEU A 114 -11.65 4.23 -28.05
N LYS A 115 -10.85 3.15 -28.06
CA LYS A 115 -10.36 2.53 -29.31
C LYS A 115 -11.37 1.48 -29.79
N LYS A 116 -11.63 1.45 -31.11
CA LYS A 116 -12.54 0.47 -31.74
C LYS A 116 -12.09 -0.99 -31.55
N HIS A 117 -10.78 -1.22 -31.45
CA HIS A 117 -10.19 -2.53 -31.22
C HIS A 117 -9.24 -2.47 -30.02
N ASN A 118 -9.34 -3.48 -29.14
CA ASN A 118 -8.52 -3.66 -27.94
C ASN A 118 -8.52 -2.45 -26.99
N PRO A 119 -9.68 -2.05 -26.42
CA PRO A 119 -9.70 -1.00 -25.41
C PRO A 119 -8.89 -1.44 -24.20
N THR A 120 -7.98 -0.58 -23.74
CA THR A 120 -7.28 -0.76 -22.48
C THR A 120 -8.01 0.01 -21.39
N SER A 121 -8.44 -0.69 -20.36
CA SER A 121 -9.17 -0.12 -19.24
C SER A 121 -8.55 -0.53 -17.91
N TYR A 122 -8.76 0.26 -16.87
CA TYR A 122 -8.38 -0.14 -15.51
C TYR A 122 -9.28 0.51 -14.47
N LEU A 123 -9.39 -0.18 -13.33
CA LEU A 123 -9.99 0.32 -12.11
C LEU A 123 -8.86 0.54 -11.09
N LEU A 124 -8.82 1.72 -10.48
CA LEU A 124 -7.88 2.12 -9.45
C LEU A 124 -8.66 2.44 -8.18
N TYR A 125 -8.22 1.91 -7.05
CA TYR A 125 -8.69 2.28 -5.72
C TYR A 125 -7.50 2.77 -4.91
N GLU A 126 -7.62 3.94 -4.29
CA GLU A 126 -6.56 4.60 -3.53
C GLU A 126 -7.12 5.14 -2.21
N GLN A 127 -6.31 5.04 -1.16
CA GLN A 127 -6.51 5.62 0.16
C GLN A 127 -5.24 6.37 0.55
N MET A 128 -5.37 7.57 1.12
CA MET A 128 -4.24 8.38 1.55
C MET A 128 -4.57 9.22 2.79
N SER A 129 -3.54 9.60 3.55
CA SER A 129 -3.61 10.66 4.55
C SER A 129 -2.27 11.40 4.66
N LEU A 130 -2.34 12.65 5.12
CA LEU A 130 -1.20 13.44 5.57
C LEU A 130 -0.94 13.31 7.08
N GLU A 131 -1.77 12.53 7.77
CA GLU A 131 -1.70 12.31 9.20
C GLU A 131 -1.44 10.83 9.50
N THR A 132 -0.65 10.55 10.53
CA THR A 132 -0.43 9.19 11.04
C THR A 132 -1.76 8.56 11.47
N PRO A 133 -2.11 7.35 11.00
CA PRO A 133 -3.33 6.68 11.41
C PRO A 133 -3.19 6.20 12.86
N ILE A 134 -4.33 5.93 13.51
CA ILE A 134 -4.35 5.34 14.86
C ILE A 134 -3.59 4.00 14.91
N SER A 135 -3.70 3.21 13.83
CA SER A 135 -3.03 1.91 13.70
C SER A 135 -2.70 1.65 12.24
N TRP A 136 -1.40 1.47 11.95
CA TRP A 136 -0.90 1.16 10.62
C TRP A 136 -1.45 -0.19 10.10
N ASN A 137 -1.51 -1.21 10.96
CA ASN A 137 -2.02 -2.53 10.60
C ASN A 137 -3.51 -2.51 10.30
N ASP A 138 -4.33 -1.92 11.19
CA ASP A 138 -5.78 -1.89 10.99
C ASP A 138 -6.14 -1.10 9.72
N THR A 139 -5.38 -0.04 9.42
CA THR A 139 -5.54 0.75 8.19
C THR A 139 -5.27 -0.09 6.94
N TYR A 140 -4.17 -0.84 6.93
CA TYR A 140 -3.82 -1.70 5.79
C TYR A 140 -4.82 -2.85 5.61
N GLU A 141 -5.19 -3.54 6.68
CA GLU A 141 -6.16 -4.64 6.62
C GLU A 141 -7.55 -4.15 6.21
N GLN A 142 -7.95 -2.96 6.66
CA GLN A 142 -9.20 -2.34 6.22
C GLN A 142 -9.15 -2.06 4.71
N PHE A 143 -8.05 -1.49 4.21
CA PHE A 143 -7.86 -1.25 2.79
C PHE A 143 -7.92 -2.56 2.00
N GLU A 144 -7.25 -3.62 2.45
CA GLU A 144 -7.27 -4.95 1.81
C GLU A 144 -8.69 -5.52 1.71
N ARG A 145 -9.48 -5.45 2.80
CA ARG A 145 -10.89 -5.87 2.79
C ARG A 145 -11.74 -5.06 1.82
N GLN A 146 -11.55 -3.74 1.77
CA GLN A 146 -12.27 -2.85 0.85
C GLN A 146 -11.88 -3.11 -0.60
N ALA A 147 -10.59 -3.29 -0.88
CA ALA A 147 -10.07 -3.63 -2.19
C ALA A 147 -10.65 -4.96 -2.69
N LEU A 148 -10.67 -6.02 -1.85
CA LEU A 148 -11.29 -7.29 -2.21
C LEU A 148 -12.77 -7.13 -2.59
N GLY A 149 -13.52 -6.29 -1.88
CA GLY A 149 -14.91 -5.98 -2.22
C GLY A 149 -15.07 -5.23 -3.54
N ILE A 150 -14.17 -4.28 -3.83
CA ILE A 150 -14.20 -3.45 -5.06
C ILE A 150 -13.79 -4.27 -6.29
N PHE A 151 -12.73 -5.05 -6.18
CA PHE A 151 -12.15 -5.78 -7.32
C PHE A 151 -12.73 -7.19 -7.49
N GLN A 152 -13.37 -7.73 -6.46
CA GLN A 152 -13.92 -9.09 -6.39
C GLN A 152 -12.86 -10.20 -6.55
N GLU A 153 -11.59 -9.85 -6.40
CA GLU A 153 -10.45 -10.75 -6.41
C GLU A 153 -9.32 -10.17 -5.57
N LYS A 154 -8.33 -11.00 -5.22
CA LYS A 154 -7.12 -10.52 -4.56
C LYS A 154 -6.29 -9.73 -5.58
N VAL A 155 -5.91 -8.51 -5.21
CA VAL A 155 -5.10 -7.61 -6.02
C VAL A 155 -3.80 -7.28 -5.28
N VAL A 156 -2.75 -6.93 -6.03
CA VAL A 156 -1.51 -6.41 -5.44
C VAL A 156 -1.79 -5.03 -4.85
N ILE A 157 -1.46 -4.86 -3.58
CA ILE A 157 -1.56 -3.58 -2.87
C ILE A 157 -0.20 -2.91 -2.92
N PHE A 158 -0.20 -1.70 -3.44
CA PHE A 158 0.95 -0.83 -3.47
C PHE A 158 0.88 0.13 -2.28
N THR A 159 1.94 0.16 -1.51
CA THR A 159 2.09 1.02 -0.34
C THR A 159 3.22 2.00 -0.59
N CYS A 160 3.01 3.27 -0.23
CA CYS A 160 4.05 4.28 -0.32
C CYS A 160 3.94 5.23 0.87
N LEU A 161 5.08 5.49 1.52
CA LEU A 161 5.23 6.51 2.54
C LEU A 161 6.24 7.55 2.07
N ASN A 162 5.89 8.81 2.28
CA ASN A 162 6.77 9.94 2.08
C ASN A 162 7.03 10.58 3.44
N GLY A 163 8.27 10.98 3.64
CA GLY A 163 8.70 11.67 4.83
C GLY A 163 9.92 12.54 4.56
N HIS A 164 10.45 13.14 5.61
CA HIS A 164 11.63 13.97 5.54
C HIS A 164 12.62 13.68 6.66
N LEU A 165 13.87 14.06 6.39
CA LEU A 165 14.93 14.15 7.39
C LEU A 165 15.02 15.60 7.88
N ASP A 166 15.23 15.80 9.17
CA ASP A 166 15.41 17.13 9.75
C ASP A 166 16.70 17.82 9.29
N ASP A 167 16.60 19.15 9.11
CA ASP A 167 17.60 20.02 8.46
C ASP A 167 18.98 20.08 9.15
N ASN A 168 19.09 19.57 10.38
CA ASN A 168 20.33 19.62 11.17
C ASN A 168 21.34 18.51 10.83
N MET A 169 21.02 17.60 9.91
CA MET A 169 21.91 16.49 9.57
C MET A 169 22.53 16.66 8.18
N ASN A 170 23.84 16.93 8.12
CA ASN A 170 24.61 16.83 6.87
C ASN A 170 24.74 15.36 6.46
N ILE A 171 23.77 14.85 5.70
CA ILE A 171 23.65 13.42 5.34
C ILE A 171 24.04 13.21 3.90
N VAL A 172 24.95 12.27 3.67
CA VAL A 172 25.18 11.70 2.35
C VAL A 172 23.97 10.83 1.99
N LEU A 173 23.19 11.23 0.96
CA LEU A 173 21.96 10.54 0.53
C LEU A 173 22.16 9.03 0.37
N GLN A 174 23.24 8.62 -0.29
CA GLN A 174 23.54 7.20 -0.53
C GLN A 174 23.74 6.43 0.78
N LYS A 175 24.39 7.04 1.78
CA LYS A 175 24.57 6.41 3.09
C LYS A 175 23.22 6.17 3.77
N LYS A 176 22.32 7.15 3.76
CA LYS A 176 20.98 7.00 4.34
C LYS A 176 20.13 5.98 3.57
N ALA A 177 20.20 5.98 2.24
CA ALA A 177 19.52 4.99 1.42
C ALA A 177 19.97 3.56 1.77
N ASN A 178 21.27 3.34 1.98
CA ASN A 178 21.81 2.05 2.45
C ASN A 178 21.39 1.70 3.88
N GLN A 179 21.27 2.69 4.78
CA GLN A 179 20.77 2.46 6.14
C GLN A 179 19.31 1.98 6.11
N LEU A 180 18.45 2.63 5.32
CA LEU A 180 17.06 2.20 5.12
C LEU A 180 17.00 0.81 4.45
N LEU A 181 17.85 0.55 3.46
CA LEU A 181 17.93 -0.76 2.82
C LEU A 181 18.22 -1.88 3.84
N ASN A 182 19.17 -1.64 4.75
CA ASN A 182 19.53 -2.58 5.81
C ASN A 182 18.42 -2.71 6.86
N GLU A 183 17.71 -1.62 7.21
CA GLU A 183 16.55 -1.65 8.12
C GLU A 183 15.47 -2.62 7.62
N PHE A 184 15.24 -2.66 6.30
CA PHE A 184 14.28 -3.56 5.68
C PHE A 184 14.84 -4.94 5.32
N GLN A 185 16.06 -5.26 5.76
CA GLN A 185 16.76 -6.52 5.48
C GLN A 185 16.78 -6.85 3.98
N ALA A 186 16.84 -5.82 3.14
CA ALA A 186 16.65 -5.96 1.72
C ALA A 186 17.99 -5.94 0.99
N ARG A 187 18.04 -6.64 -0.16
CA ARG A 187 19.18 -6.61 -1.09
C ARG A 187 18.86 -5.70 -2.26
N SER A 188 19.78 -4.81 -2.61
CA SER A 188 19.66 -3.99 -3.82
C SER A 188 19.72 -4.89 -5.06
N VAL A 189 18.81 -4.65 -6.01
CA VAL A 189 18.81 -5.30 -7.33
C VAL A 189 19.21 -4.32 -8.43
N GLU A 190 18.80 -3.06 -8.32
CA GLU A 190 19.11 -1.97 -9.24
C GLU A 190 19.19 -0.66 -8.44
N HIS A 191 20.00 0.30 -8.88
CA HIS A 191 20.08 1.62 -8.25
C HIS A 191 20.40 2.73 -9.25
N VAL A 192 19.95 3.93 -8.92
CA VAL A 192 20.25 5.18 -9.62
C VAL A 192 20.85 6.14 -8.60
N VAL A 193 22.00 6.73 -8.93
CA VAL A 193 22.70 7.71 -8.08
C VAL A 193 23.02 8.94 -8.92
N GLU A 194 22.46 10.06 -8.50
CA GLU A 194 22.64 11.39 -9.08
C GLU A 194 23.03 12.37 -7.96
N PRO A 195 23.57 13.57 -8.26
CA PRO A 195 24.08 14.49 -7.25
C PRO A 195 23.08 14.84 -6.13
N SER A 196 21.79 14.96 -6.46
CA SER A 196 20.73 15.32 -5.53
C SER A 196 19.65 14.25 -5.38
N PHE A 197 19.90 13.03 -5.89
CA PHE A 197 18.88 11.98 -5.94
C PHE A 197 19.50 10.58 -5.87
N VAL A 198 18.91 9.72 -5.05
CA VAL A 198 19.27 8.30 -4.98
C VAL A 198 17.99 7.49 -5.03
N SER A 199 17.93 6.46 -5.88
CA SER A 199 16.86 5.46 -5.87
C SER A 199 17.45 4.06 -5.83
N ILE A 200 16.93 3.22 -4.96
CA ILE A 200 17.33 1.81 -4.83
C ILE A 200 16.08 0.97 -5.02
N SER A 201 16.09 0.14 -6.07
CA SER A 201 15.18 -1.00 -6.21
C SER A 201 15.78 -2.19 -5.48
N ALA A 202 14.98 -2.85 -4.66
CA ALA A 202 15.45 -3.89 -3.75
C ALA A 202 14.44 -5.03 -3.58
N TYR A 203 14.93 -6.11 -2.98
CA TYR A 203 14.15 -7.29 -2.65
C TYR A 203 14.38 -7.70 -1.20
N THR A 204 13.31 -7.98 -0.46
CA THR A 204 13.34 -8.57 0.89
C THR A 204 12.49 -9.84 0.93
N ASP A 205 12.93 -10.86 1.66
CA ASP A 205 12.18 -12.11 1.85
C ASP A 205 11.01 -11.95 2.84
N GLU A 206 10.96 -10.83 3.57
CA GLU A 206 9.89 -10.49 4.52
C GLU A 206 8.54 -10.26 3.83
N TRP A 207 8.52 -9.93 2.53
CA TRP A 207 7.31 -9.56 1.80
C TRP A 207 7.00 -10.52 0.66
N LYS A 208 5.75 -11.03 0.66
CA LYS A 208 5.29 -12.04 -0.32
C LYS A 208 5.09 -11.46 -1.72
N GLU A 209 4.53 -10.25 -1.81
CA GLU A 209 4.22 -9.63 -3.10
C GLU A 209 5.50 -9.08 -3.74
N SER A 210 5.69 -9.30 -5.04
CA SER A 210 6.84 -8.80 -5.80
C SER A 210 6.48 -8.54 -7.26
N ILE A 211 7.23 -7.66 -7.90
CA ILE A 211 7.15 -7.38 -9.34
C ILE A 211 8.46 -7.77 -10.03
N MET A 212 8.38 -8.05 -11.32
CA MET A 212 9.56 -8.28 -12.16
C MET A 212 10.02 -6.95 -12.77
N THR A 213 11.29 -6.60 -12.57
CA THR A 213 12.00 -5.66 -13.44
C THR A 213 12.35 -6.35 -14.76
N SER A 214 13.10 -5.66 -15.63
CA SER A 214 13.62 -6.28 -16.86
C SER A 214 14.45 -7.55 -16.61
N LYS A 215 15.05 -7.70 -15.42
CA LYS A 215 15.99 -8.80 -15.10
C LYS A 215 15.79 -9.43 -13.72
N HIS A 216 15.18 -8.75 -12.76
CA HIS A 216 15.16 -9.19 -11.36
C HIS A 216 13.77 -9.07 -10.72
N LYS A 217 13.51 -9.84 -9.67
CA LYS A 217 12.36 -9.59 -8.78
C LYS A 217 12.70 -8.44 -7.83
N MET A 218 11.74 -7.54 -7.59
CA MET A 218 11.81 -6.51 -6.57
C MET A 218 10.49 -6.38 -5.83
N ASN A 219 10.54 -5.97 -4.58
CA ASN A 219 9.36 -5.67 -3.77
C ASN A 219 9.56 -4.48 -2.83
N LEU A 220 10.65 -3.76 -2.96
CA LEU A 220 10.96 -2.56 -2.20
C LEU A 220 11.59 -1.53 -3.14
N GLN A 221 11.16 -0.28 -3.02
CA GLN A 221 11.88 0.84 -3.59
C GLN A 221 12.06 1.94 -2.55
N ILE A 222 13.29 2.44 -2.46
CA ILE A 222 13.70 3.52 -1.57
C ILE A 222 14.21 4.65 -2.45
N ALA A 223 13.65 5.84 -2.30
CA ALA A 223 14.08 7.02 -3.04
C ALA A 223 14.36 8.17 -2.08
N LEU A 224 15.49 8.85 -2.26
CA LEU A 224 15.89 10.01 -1.48
C LEU A 224 16.22 11.16 -2.42
N ARG A 225 15.70 12.35 -2.11
CA ARG A 225 15.98 13.58 -2.84
C ARG A 225 16.47 14.67 -1.89
N SER A 226 17.59 15.28 -2.24
CA SER A 226 18.06 16.48 -1.54
C SER A 226 17.25 17.69 -2.01
N ALA A 227 16.82 18.53 -1.08
CA ALA A 227 16.20 19.82 -1.37
C ALA A 227 17.23 20.96 -1.52
N GLY A 228 18.54 20.66 -1.51
CA GLY A 228 19.61 21.66 -1.59
C GLY A 228 19.93 22.31 -0.23
N MET A 229 20.62 23.46 -0.26
CA MET A 229 21.02 24.16 0.97
C MET A 229 19.81 24.67 1.76
N GLY A 230 19.67 24.22 3.00
CA GLY A 230 18.62 24.65 3.94
C GLY A 230 17.25 24.02 3.72
N GLY A 231 17.16 23.00 2.86
CA GLY A 231 15.92 22.29 2.59
C GLY A 231 15.91 20.86 3.11
N LYS A 232 14.74 20.42 3.58
CA LYS A 232 14.48 19.08 4.09
C LYS A 232 14.69 18.02 3.01
N HIS A 233 15.51 17.02 3.30
CA HIS A 233 15.70 15.89 2.39
C HIS A 233 14.47 14.99 2.43
N ILE A 234 13.90 14.72 1.25
CA ILE A 234 12.70 13.89 1.12
C ILE A 234 13.11 12.43 1.01
N VAL A 235 12.40 11.58 1.74
CA VAL A 235 12.54 10.12 1.74
C VAL A 235 11.20 9.52 1.33
N THR A 236 11.22 8.69 0.31
CA THR A 236 10.07 7.92 -0.15
C THR A 236 10.40 6.43 -0.07
N VAL A 237 9.55 5.65 0.58
CA VAL A 237 9.68 4.19 0.66
C VAL A 237 8.38 3.56 0.19
N GLY A 238 8.46 2.60 -0.73
CA GLY A 238 7.27 1.92 -1.24
C GLY A 238 7.48 0.46 -1.58
N THR A 239 6.37 -0.28 -1.60
CA THR A 239 6.31 -1.70 -1.99
C THR A 239 5.07 -1.95 -2.86
N PRO A 240 5.16 -2.79 -3.91
CA PRO A 240 6.41 -3.34 -4.48
C PRO A 240 7.32 -2.28 -5.12
N ILE A 241 6.77 -1.12 -5.46
CA ILE A 241 7.45 0.01 -6.11
C ILE A 241 6.80 1.34 -5.69
N VAL A 242 7.52 2.46 -5.78
CA VAL A 242 6.94 3.80 -5.63
C VAL A 242 6.19 4.16 -6.90
N THR A 243 4.88 4.40 -6.80
CA THR A 243 4.02 4.70 -7.96
C THR A 243 3.43 6.11 -7.92
N THR A 244 3.64 6.87 -6.84
CA THR A 244 3.36 8.29 -6.87
C THR A 244 4.45 8.95 -7.69
N GLU A 245 4.11 9.32 -8.92
CA GLU A 245 4.96 10.20 -9.73
C GLU A 245 5.16 11.53 -8.99
N TYR A 246 6.37 12.07 -9.12
CA TYR A 246 6.81 13.33 -8.49
C TYR A 246 6.22 14.55 -9.19
#